data_AF-A0A9P0MAI2-F1
#
_entry.id   AF-A0A9P0MAI2-F1
#
_cell.length_a   1.000
_cell.length_b   1.000
_cell.length_c   1.000
_cell.angle_alpha   90.00
_cell.angle_beta   90.00
_cell.angle_gamma   90.00
#
_symmetry.space_group_name_H-M   'P 1'
#
loop_
_entity.id
_entity.type
_entity.pdbx_description
1 polymer ?
#
loop_
_entity_poly.entity_id
_entity_poly.type
_entity_poly.pdbx_seq_one_letter_code
_entity_poly.pdbx_strand_id
1 'polypeptide(L)'
;MKVIPGTVQSCSNILKEGNLLAISPGGVYEAQFSHHYTLMWKKRLGFAKVALDAKVPVIPMFTENVREAFRTMSIGRRLFLKLYARFKFPFAPLYGGFPVKMVTHLGKPIPYDPGITPEQLQAKVASAIEDLISKHQRRPGNIFYALLERIPNFRKKHL
;
A
#
# COMPACT_ATOMS: atom_id res chain seq x y z
N MET A 1 20.68 8.48 -3.96
CA MET A 1 19.33 7.97 -4.31
C MET A 1 19.15 8.13 -5.81
N LYS A 2 19.19 7.04 -6.59
CA LYS A 2 19.05 7.10 -8.06
C LYS A 2 17.56 7.12 -8.39
N VAL A 3 17.07 8.22 -8.96
CA VAL A 3 15.67 8.31 -9.40
C VAL A 3 15.57 7.67 -10.78
N ILE A 4 14.78 6.62 -10.88
CA ILE A 4 14.54 5.90 -12.14
C ILE A 4 13.10 6.17 -12.63
N PRO A 5 12.86 6.25 -13.94
CA PRO A 5 11.52 6.31 -14.48
C PRO A 5 10.71 5.08 -14.07
N GLY A 6 9.53 5.26 -13.46
CA GLY A 6 8.63 4.17 -13.05
C GLY A 6 7.82 3.57 -14.20
N THR A 7 8.44 3.35 -15.37
CA THR A 7 7.78 2.71 -16.53
C THR A 7 7.73 1.19 -16.35
N VAL A 8 6.78 0.53 -17.02
CA VAL A 8 6.65 -0.94 -16.93
C VAL A 8 7.95 -1.63 -17.39
N GLN A 9 8.57 -1.12 -18.46
CA GLN A 9 9.81 -1.67 -19.01
C GLN A 9 10.99 -1.51 -18.04
N SER A 10 11.16 -0.32 -17.46
CA SER A 10 12.27 -0.09 -16.52
C SER A 10 12.12 -0.97 -15.27
N CYS A 11 10.91 -1.05 -14.71
CA CYS A 11 10.66 -1.89 -13.54
C CYS A 11 10.83 -3.38 -13.85
N SER A 12 10.42 -3.82 -15.04
CA SER A 12 10.58 -5.22 -15.45
C SER A 12 12.06 -5.60 -15.64
N ASN A 13 12.85 -4.73 -16.28
CA ASN A 13 14.28 -4.99 -16.48
C ASN A 13 15.01 -5.13 -15.13
N ILE A 14 14.71 -4.27 -14.16
CA ILE A 14 15.29 -4.33 -12.81
C ILE A 14 14.99 -5.68 -12.14
N LEU A 15 13.77 -6.19 -12.29
CA LEU A 15 13.37 -7.50 -11.77
C LEU A 15 14.06 -8.64 -12.51
N LYS A 16 14.20 -8.55 -13.84
CA LYS A 16 14.90 -9.55 -14.67
C LYS A 16 16.40 -9.61 -14.36
N GLU A 17 17.00 -8.51 -13.90
CA GLU A 17 18.37 -8.44 -13.38
C GLU A 17 18.54 -9.09 -11.99
N GLY A 18 17.46 -9.60 -11.38
CA GLY A 18 17.48 -10.26 -10.06
C GLY A 18 17.36 -9.31 -8.87
N ASN A 19 17.04 -8.04 -9.09
CA ASN A 19 16.83 -7.08 -8.01
C ASN A 19 15.42 -7.19 -7.41
N LEU A 20 15.25 -6.71 -6.18
CA LEU A 20 13.95 -6.59 -5.52
C LEU A 20 13.31 -5.23 -5.81
N LEU A 21 11.99 -5.22 -5.99
CA LEU A 21 11.22 -4.00 -6.22
C LEU A 21 10.00 -3.94 -5.31
N ALA A 22 9.91 -2.88 -4.51
CA ALA A 22 8.72 -2.56 -3.71
C ALA A 22 7.84 -1.58 -4.49
N ILE A 23 6.57 -1.94 -4.72
CA ILE A 23 5.60 -1.11 -5.45
C ILE A 23 4.38 -0.87 -4.57
N SER A 24 3.93 0.39 -4.50
CA SER A 24 2.68 0.78 -3.84
C SER A 24 1.58 1.01 -4.90
N PRO A 25 0.68 0.04 -5.17
CA PRO A 25 -0.27 0.12 -6.29
C PRO A 25 -1.25 1.30 -6.20
N GLY A 26 -1.69 1.62 -4.98
CA GLY A 26 -2.57 2.74 -4.68
C GLY A 26 -1.92 4.12 -4.84
N GLY A 27 -0.59 4.19 -4.88
CA GLY A 27 0.21 5.39 -5.10
C GLY A 27 -0.23 6.63 -4.29
N VAL A 28 0.07 7.81 -4.82
CA VAL A 28 -0.23 9.10 -4.17
C VAL A 28 -1.73 9.33 -3.96
N TYR A 29 -2.58 8.71 -4.79
CA TYR A 29 -4.03 8.83 -4.66
C TYR A 29 -4.54 8.11 -3.41
N GLU A 30 -4.21 6.83 -3.24
CA GLU A 30 -4.58 6.07 -2.04
C GLU A 30 -3.91 6.63 -0.78
N ALA A 31 -2.65 7.08 -0.91
CA ALA A 31 -1.95 7.72 0.20
C ALA A 31 -2.75 8.91 0.76
N GLN A 32 -3.33 9.76 -0.10
CA GLN A 32 -4.09 10.94 0.32
C GLN A 32 -5.54 10.62 0.77
N PHE A 33 -6.21 9.68 0.12
CA PHE A 33 -7.68 9.55 0.22
C PHE A 33 -8.20 8.30 0.93
N SER A 34 -7.33 7.35 1.30
CA SER A 34 -7.72 6.18 2.11
C SER A 34 -7.58 6.50 3.60
N HIS A 35 -8.67 6.37 4.35
CA HIS A 35 -8.73 6.73 5.78
C HIS A 35 -8.79 5.49 6.70
N HIS A 36 -9.42 4.40 6.27
CA HIS A 36 -9.62 3.19 7.07
C HIS A 36 -8.99 1.96 6.43
N TYR A 37 -7.77 2.13 5.91
CA TYR A 37 -7.05 1.05 5.23
C TYR A 37 -7.82 0.45 4.05
N THR A 38 -8.72 1.23 3.44
CA THR A 38 -9.47 0.82 2.25
C THR A 38 -8.56 0.89 1.02
N LEU A 39 -8.49 -0.19 0.25
CA LEU A 39 -7.73 -0.20 -1.01
C LEU A 39 -8.45 0.66 -2.06
N MET A 40 -7.69 1.50 -2.77
CA MET A 40 -8.22 2.45 -3.76
C MET A 40 -7.42 2.42 -5.08
N TRP A 41 -7.20 1.21 -5.62
CA TRP A 41 -6.33 1.01 -6.78
C TRP A 41 -6.98 1.38 -8.12
N LYS A 42 -8.33 1.45 -8.18
CA LYS A 42 -9.08 1.74 -9.41
C LYS A 42 -8.61 0.83 -10.57
N LYS A 43 -8.39 1.38 -11.76
CA LYS A 43 -7.88 0.67 -12.95
C LYS A 43 -6.34 0.62 -13.01
N ARG A 44 -5.64 0.72 -11.88
CA ARG A 44 -4.16 0.67 -11.87
C ARG A 44 -3.67 -0.76 -11.91
N LEU A 45 -3.00 -1.08 -13.02
CA LEU A 45 -2.51 -2.43 -13.34
C LEU A 45 -0.99 -2.45 -13.57
N GLY A 46 -0.29 -1.34 -13.34
CA GLY A 46 1.13 -1.20 -13.68
C GLY A 46 1.99 -2.27 -13.01
N PHE A 47 1.80 -2.50 -11.71
CA PHE A 47 2.57 -3.53 -10.98
C PHE A 47 2.28 -4.94 -11.51
N ALA A 48 1.03 -5.24 -11.86
CA ALA A 48 0.64 -6.55 -12.39
C ALA A 48 1.27 -6.79 -13.77
N LYS A 49 1.27 -5.77 -14.64
CA LYS A 49 1.97 -5.83 -15.94
C LYS A 49 3.47 -6.06 -15.78
N VAL A 50 4.10 -5.37 -14.83
CA VAL A 50 5.52 -5.55 -14.49
C VAL A 50 5.81 -6.97 -14.03
N ALA A 51 5.01 -7.50 -13.10
CA ALA A 51 5.22 -8.84 -12.56
C ALA A 51 5.04 -9.94 -13.64
N LEU A 52 4.04 -9.79 -14.51
CA LEU A 52 3.78 -10.73 -15.60
C LEU A 52 4.87 -10.68 -16.69
N ASP A 53 5.36 -9.49 -17.03
CA ASP A 53 6.46 -9.34 -18.01
C ASP A 53 7.80 -9.87 -17.47
N ALA A 54 8.07 -9.66 -16.18
CA ALA A 54 9.27 -10.16 -15.52
C ALA A 54 9.17 -11.64 -15.11
N LYS A 55 7.98 -12.24 -15.14
CA LYS A 55 7.70 -13.62 -14.72
C LYS A 55 8.13 -13.91 -13.28
N VAL A 56 7.92 -12.96 -12.38
CA VAL A 56 8.32 -13.04 -10.96
C VAL A 56 7.12 -13.24 -10.04
N PRO A 57 7.29 -13.87 -8.87
CA PRO A 57 6.25 -13.92 -7.86
C PRO A 57 6.02 -12.53 -7.24
N VAL A 58 4.78 -12.29 -6.78
CA VAL A 58 4.40 -11.07 -6.06
C VAL A 58 4.17 -11.40 -4.60
N ILE A 59 4.85 -10.71 -3.68
CA ILE A 59 4.66 -10.87 -2.25
C ILE A 59 3.77 -9.71 -1.76
N PRO A 60 2.50 -9.95 -1.38
CA PRO A 60 1.67 -8.92 -0.80
C PRO A 60 2.23 -8.51 0.58
N MET A 61 2.27 -7.21 0.85
CA MET A 61 2.76 -6.67 2.11
C MET A 61 1.79 -5.62 2.67
N PHE A 62 1.67 -5.58 3.99
CA PHE A 62 0.88 -4.58 4.70
C PHE A 62 1.64 -4.10 5.93
N THR A 63 1.66 -2.78 6.17
CA THR A 63 2.27 -2.19 7.37
C THR A 63 1.18 -1.71 8.32
N GLU A 64 1.08 -2.38 9.46
CA GLU A 64 0.17 -2.06 10.57
C GLU A 64 0.48 -0.68 11.14
N ASN A 65 -0.58 0.04 11.53
CA ASN A 65 -0.54 1.37 12.14
C ASN A 65 0.07 2.47 11.26
N VAL A 66 0.31 2.24 9.96
CA VAL A 66 0.88 3.28 9.08
C VAL A 66 -0.03 4.51 8.96
N ARG A 67 -1.35 4.34 9.07
CA ARG A 67 -2.33 5.45 9.09
C ARG A 67 -2.41 6.14 10.45
N GLU A 68 -1.98 5.50 11.52
CA GLU A 68 -1.85 6.12 12.85
C GLU A 68 -0.53 6.88 12.96
N ALA A 69 0.52 6.40 12.31
CA ALA A 69 1.79 7.10 12.18
C ALA A 69 1.66 8.39 11.34
N PHE A 70 0.95 8.30 10.21
CA PHE A 70 0.77 9.41 9.27
C PHE A 70 -0.71 9.53 8.83
N ARG A 71 -1.35 10.64 9.19
CA ARG A 71 -2.74 10.94 8.81
C ARG A 71 -2.82 12.02 7.75
N THR A 72 -3.81 11.87 6.89
CA THR A 72 -4.24 12.89 5.96
C THR A 72 -5.34 13.72 6.60
N MET A 73 -5.28 15.04 6.45
CA MET A 73 -6.39 15.90 6.87
C MET A 73 -7.64 15.56 6.06
N SER A 74 -8.76 15.31 6.76
CA SER A 74 -10.07 15.01 6.15
C SER A 74 -10.92 16.25 5.89
N ILE A 75 -10.60 17.37 6.54
CA ILE A 75 -11.30 18.66 6.40
C ILE A 75 -11.06 19.21 4.98
N GLY A 76 -12.12 19.47 4.21
CA GLY A 76 -11.99 20.00 2.84
C GLY A 76 -11.76 18.94 1.75
N ARG A 77 -11.96 17.64 2.03
CA ARG A 77 -11.76 16.52 1.07
C ARG A 77 -12.36 16.76 -0.33
N ARG A 78 -13.58 17.29 -0.42
CA ARG A 78 -14.26 17.53 -1.70
C ARG A 78 -13.56 18.61 -2.52
N LEU A 79 -13.00 19.63 -1.86
CA LEU A 79 -12.20 20.68 -2.48
C LEU A 79 -10.84 20.11 -2.93
N PHE A 80 -10.13 19.37 -2.08
CA PHE A 80 -8.86 18.73 -2.42
C PHE A 80 -8.99 17.71 -3.56
N LEU A 81 -10.08 16.94 -3.63
CA LEU A 81 -10.35 16.04 -4.75
C LEU A 81 -10.57 16.79 -6.06
N LYS A 82 -11.32 17.91 -6.03
CA LYS A 82 -11.51 18.77 -7.21
C LYS A 82 -10.18 19.38 -7.68
N LEU A 83 -9.39 19.91 -6.75
CA LEU A 83 -8.06 20.45 -7.02
C LEU A 83 -7.10 19.39 -7.56
N TYR A 84 -7.03 18.21 -6.94
CA TYR A 84 -6.19 17.10 -7.41
C TYR A 84 -6.64 16.60 -8.79
N ALA A 85 -7.94 16.50 -9.06
CA ALA A 85 -8.44 16.11 -10.37
C ALA A 85 -8.01 17.09 -11.46
N ARG A 86 -7.97 18.39 -11.15
CA ARG A 86 -7.63 19.50 -12.05
C ARG A 86 -6.12 19.68 -12.26
N PHE A 87 -5.34 19.66 -11.19
CA PHE A 87 -3.91 20.03 -11.20
C PHE A 87 -2.96 18.83 -11.02
N LYS A 88 -3.48 17.65 -10.65
CA LYS A 88 -2.70 16.43 -10.36
C LYS A 88 -1.63 16.59 -9.26
N PHE A 89 -1.69 17.68 -8.49
CA PHE A 89 -0.76 17.99 -7.43
C PHE A 89 -1.29 17.54 -6.06
N PRO A 90 -0.45 16.94 -5.19
CA PRO A 90 -0.87 16.41 -3.89
C PRO A 90 -1.08 17.54 -2.86
N PHE A 91 -2.25 18.17 -2.88
CA PHE A 91 -2.59 19.27 -1.98
C PHE A 91 -3.06 18.83 -0.60
N ALA A 92 -3.30 17.54 -0.34
CA ALA A 92 -3.81 17.12 0.96
C ALA A 92 -2.68 17.17 2.01
N PRO A 93 -2.75 18.06 3.02
CA PRO A 93 -1.72 18.13 4.05
C PRO A 93 -1.69 16.84 4.88
N LEU A 94 -0.48 16.30 5.02
CA LEU A 94 -0.15 15.16 5.86
C LEU A 94 0.32 15.69 7.22
N TYR A 95 -0.23 15.14 8.31
CA TYR A 95 0.23 15.38 9.66
C TYR A 95 0.49 14.03 10.35
N GLY A 96 1.47 13.96 11.23
CA GLY A 96 1.87 12.70 11.82
C GLY A 96 3.33 12.70 12.26
N GLY A 97 3.99 11.55 12.12
CA GLY A 97 5.27 11.27 12.76
C GLY A 97 5.12 10.74 14.19
N PHE A 98 3.92 10.26 14.54
CA PHE A 98 3.68 9.67 15.85
C PHE A 98 4.53 8.41 16.02
N PRO A 99 5.20 8.22 17.17
CA PRO A 99 6.01 7.05 17.44
C PRO A 99 5.11 5.85 17.78
N VAL A 100 4.20 5.47 16.90
CA VAL A 100 3.41 4.23 17.04
C VAL A 100 4.29 3.03 16.71
N LYS A 101 3.85 1.82 17.09
CA LYS A 101 4.50 0.59 16.65
C LYS A 101 4.03 0.28 15.23
N MET A 102 4.96 0.29 14.27
CA MET A 102 4.70 -0.21 12.92
C MET A 102 5.24 -1.64 12.80
N VAL A 103 4.44 -2.53 12.23
CA VAL A 103 4.82 -3.91 11.93
C VAL A 103 4.44 -4.20 10.48
N THR A 104 5.41 -4.64 9.69
CA THR A 104 5.16 -5.04 8.31
C THR A 104 4.90 -6.54 8.25
N HIS A 105 3.71 -6.91 7.81
CA HIS A 105 3.24 -8.26 7.62
C HIS A 105 3.41 -8.64 6.15
N LEU A 106 4.07 -9.77 5.88
CA LEU A 106 4.24 -10.33 4.55
C LEU A 106 3.26 -11.49 4.36
N GLY A 107 2.47 -11.45 3.29
CA GLY A 107 1.60 -12.54 2.91
C GLY A 107 2.33 -13.61 2.12
N LYS A 108 1.60 -14.67 1.77
CA LYS A 108 2.14 -15.76 0.95
C LYS A 108 2.51 -15.25 -0.45
N PRO A 109 3.67 -15.62 -1.01
CA PRO A 109 4.02 -15.30 -2.38
C PRO A 109 2.96 -15.81 -3.36
N ILE A 110 2.51 -14.94 -4.27
CA ILE A 110 1.63 -15.30 -5.38
C ILE A 110 2.56 -15.63 -6.56
N PRO A 111 2.66 -16.90 -6.98
CA PRO A 111 3.55 -17.31 -8.05
C PRO A 111 3.11 -16.74 -9.40
N TYR A 112 4.04 -16.68 -10.35
CA TYR A 112 3.73 -16.37 -11.74
C TYR A 112 2.82 -17.44 -12.35
N ASP A 113 1.79 -16.99 -13.06
CA ASP A 113 0.85 -17.82 -13.80
C ASP A 113 0.74 -17.27 -15.23
N PRO A 114 1.09 -18.03 -16.28
CA PRO A 114 1.02 -17.55 -17.65
C PRO A 114 -0.41 -17.32 -18.16
N GLY A 115 -1.43 -17.92 -17.53
CA GLY A 115 -2.83 -17.82 -17.94
C GLY A 115 -3.59 -16.66 -17.31
N ILE A 116 -2.99 -15.94 -16.36
CA ILE A 116 -3.68 -14.90 -15.59
C ILE A 116 -3.62 -13.54 -16.28
N THR A 117 -4.73 -12.81 -16.30
CA THR A 117 -4.73 -11.43 -16.79
C THR A 117 -4.17 -10.46 -15.74
N PRO A 118 -3.67 -9.27 -16.13
CA PRO A 118 -3.24 -8.24 -15.17
C PRO A 118 -4.33 -7.86 -14.17
N GLU A 119 -5.60 -7.83 -14.58
CA GLU A 119 -6.76 -7.53 -13.73
C GLU A 119 -7.01 -8.62 -12.71
N GLN A 120 -6.91 -9.89 -13.10
CA GLN A 120 -7.06 -11.03 -12.20
C GLN A 120 -5.91 -11.07 -11.18
N LEU A 121 -4.67 -10.81 -11.61
CA LEU A 121 -3.52 -10.71 -10.70
C LEU A 121 -3.71 -9.55 -9.72
N GLN A 122 -4.18 -8.39 -10.22
CA GLN A 122 -4.51 -7.25 -9.37
C GLN A 122 -5.54 -7.63 -8.30
N ALA A 123 -6.63 -8.30 -8.67
CA ALA A 123 -7.67 -8.72 -7.74
C ALA A 123 -7.17 -9.74 -6.70
N LYS A 124 -6.35 -10.72 -7.10
CA LYS A 124 -5.74 -11.70 -6.18
C LYS A 124 -4.85 -11.01 -5.14
N VAL A 125 -4.01 -10.07 -5.58
CA VAL A 125 -3.10 -9.32 -4.69
C VAL A 125 -3.89 -8.38 -3.78
N ALA A 126 -4.95 -7.74 -4.29
CA ALA A 126 -5.85 -6.91 -3.48
C ALA A 126 -6.50 -7.73 -2.36
N SER A 127 -7.08 -8.89 -2.69
CA SER A 127 -7.68 -9.80 -1.71
C SER A 127 -6.66 -10.22 -0.65
N ALA A 128 -5.45 -10.60 -1.04
CA ALA A 128 -4.41 -11.00 -0.10
C ALA A 128 -3.99 -9.86 0.84
N ILE A 129 -3.95 -8.62 0.36
CA ILE A 129 -3.67 -7.45 1.21
C ILE A 129 -4.86 -7.13 2.12
N GLU A 130 -6.10 -7.27 1.66
CA GLU A 130 -7.29 -7.11 2.49
C GLU A 130 -7.35 -8.16 3.61
N ASP A 131 -6.93 -9.39 3.34
CA ASP A 131 -6.79 -10.44 4.35
C ASP A 131 -5.72 -10.08 5.40
N LEU A 132 -4.57 -9.56 4.98
CA LEU A 132 -3.54 -9.07 5.91
C LEU A 132 -4.07 -7.90 6.76
N ILE A 133 -4.78 -6.95 6.15
CA ILE A 133 -5.36 -5.82 6.87
C ILE A 133 -6.42 -6.30 7.87
N SER A 134 -7.31 -7.19 7.48
CA SER A 134 -8.37 -7.70 8.36
C SER A 134 -7.81 -8.51 9.54
N LYS A 135 -6.74 -9.28 9.30
CA LYS A 135 -6.07 -10.07 10.34
C LYS A 135 -5.28 -9.20 11.32
N HIS A 136 -4.55 -8.20 10.82
CA HIS A 136 -3.56 -7.49 11.64
C HIS A 136 -4.00 -6.11 12.12
N GLN A 137 -4.88 -5.40 11.39
CA GLN A 137 -5.21 -4.02 11.71
C GLN A 137 -6.48 -3.89 12.55
N ARG A 138 -6.40 -3.13 13.66
CA ARG A 138 -7.60 -2.68 14.38
C ARG A 138 -8.36 -1.64 13.54
N ARG A 139 -9.65 -1.88 13.32
CA ARG A 139 -10.58 -0.97 12.61
C ARG A 139 -11.80 -0.65 13.48
N PRO A 140 -12.16 0.64 13.69
CA PRO A 140 -11.42 1.83 13.25
C PRO A 140 -10.08 1.97 13.98
N GLY A 141 -9.07 2.49 13.27
CA GLY A 141 -7.74 2.73 13.83
C GLY A 141 -7.71 3.91 14.80
N ASN A 142 -6.86 3.83 15.82
CA ASN A 142 -6.79 4.79 16.92
C ASN A 142 -5.33 5.00 17.36
N ILE A 143 -4.88 6.25 17.35
CA ILE A 143 -3.50 6.64 17.63
C ILE A 143 -3.08 6.27 19.06
N PHE A 144 -3.96 6.47 20.06
CA PHE A 144 -3.65 6.14 21.45
C PHE A 144 -3.38 4.65 21.64
N TYR A 145 -4.25 3.79 21.09
CA TYR A 145 -4.01 2.34 21.14
C TYR A 145 -2.75 1.92 20.39
N ALA A 146 -2.47 2.53 19.22
CA ALA A 146 -1.25 2.26 18.45
C ALA A 146 0.04 2.74 19.15
N LEU A 147 -0.06 3.78 19.99
CA LEU A 147 1.04 4.20 20.88
C LEU A 147 1.23 3.21 22.03
N LEU A 148 0.14 2.74 22.66
CA LEU A 148 0.20 1.75 23.74
C LEU A 148 0.86 0.45 23.29
N GLU A 149 0.68 0.02 22.04
CA GLU A 149 1.32 -1.19 21.47
C GLU A 149 2.86 -1.15 21.45
N ARG A 150 3.48 0.02 21.71
CA ARG A 150 4.92 0.10 21.98
C ARG A 150 5.31 -0.56 23.30
N ILE A 151 4.43 -0.51 24.30
CA ILE A 151 4.64 -1.12 25.60
C ILE A 151 4.27 -2.62 25.48
N PRO A 152 5.20 -3.55 25.78
CA PRO A 152 5.00 -4.98 25.55
C PRO A 152 3.70 -5.54 26.13
N ASN A 153 3.30 -5.08 27.32
CA ASN A 153 2.11 -5.57 28.03
C ASN A 153 0.79 -5.24 27.32
N PHE A 154 0.77 -4.19 26.49
CA PHE A 154 -0.42 -3.76 25.74
C PHE A 154 -0.38 -4.23 24.28
N ARG A 155 0.66 -4.96 23.87
CA ARG A 155 0.77 -5.48 22.51
C ARG A 155 -0.26 -6.59 22.32
N LYS A 156 -1.13 -6.45 21.33
CA LYS A 156 -1.94 -7.57 20.85
C LYS A 156 -1.00 -8.68 20.36
N LYS A 157 -1.18 -9.90 20.87
CA LYS A 157 -0.55 -11.08 20.30
C LYS A 157 -1.28 -11.39 18.99
N HIS A 158 -0.65 -11.08 17.86
CA HIS A 158 -1.13 -11.55 16.55
C HIS A 158 -0.83 -13.05 16.47
N LEU A 159 -1.87 -13.89 16.57
CA LEU A 159 -1.82 -15.32 16.25
C LEU A 159 -1.95 -15.50 14.73
#